data_AF-A0A957FZ42-F1
#
_entry.id   AF-A0A957FZ42-F1
#
_cell.length_a   1.000
_cell.length_b   1.000
_cell.length_c   1.000
_cell.angle_alpha   90.00
_cell.angle_beta   90.00
_cell.angle_gamma   90.00
#
_symmetry.space_group_name_H-M   'P 1'
#
loop_
_entity.id
_entity.type
_entity.pdbx_description
1 polymer ?
#
loop_
_entity_poly.entity_id
_entity_poly.type
_entity_poly.pdbx_seq_one_letter_code
_entity_poly.pdbx_strand_id
1 'polypeptide(L)'
;MSEQEKARSFLARMLGLGKGNEVQAPAAGPTNVAGQALPHFAEVEMIPVRQEDGRLTNYPPPSHWDDWVEWDGKQWPKRVAHRYMLVPTTCFNCESGCGLLAYVDKETLEVRKFEGNPMHPGSRGRNCAKGPATHNQVYDPERILYPLKRVGKRGEGRWKRITWNEALDEIGQKMASSRKKRRDGIMYHVGRPGEDGYTNRCITAWGVDGHNSHTNICSSGARAGYFFWGAFDRPSPDHANARVILLISSHLETGHYFNPHAQRIIEGKMKGAKIITLDPRLSNTASKSDVWLPTWPGSEQVFLLAVANYLIQTGRYNKDYVRRWVNWQETLQAIRDGKLDLDDADLLAEIQNGTADLNDFGTFDRVLKALYGEFSFERAAEECQVPIDRIEEAAEYIANCDGKLAAHTWRSASIGNLGGWQVARCLFFLNVLTGSVGTPGGTSANSWNKFTPKAFKEPPAGTAWNDLHLPDEWPFAFYEMSFLLPHLLLEDRGEIDVYFTRVYNPMWINPDGFTWLQVLQDEEKMKCHVALTPTWNESAWFADYVLAMGRAGER
;
A
#
# COMPACT_ATOMS: atom_id res chain seq x y z
N MET A 1 -43.06 1.57 -85.88
CA MET A 1 -42.47 1.67 -84.53
C MET A 1 -42.96 2.94 -83.88
N SER A 2 -43.66 2.82 -82.75
CA SER A 2 -44.19 3.97 -82.04
C SER A 2 -43.04 4.80 -81.43
N GLU A 3 -43.26 6.09 -81.18
CA GLU A 3 -42.27 6.92 -80.49
C GLU A 3 -41.91 6.35 -79.10
N GLN A 4 -42.83 5.62 -78.45
CA GLN A 4 -42.58 4.91 -77.20
C GLN A 4 -41.57 3.77 -77.34
N GLU A 5 -41.53 3.06 -78.47
CA GLU A 5 -40.56 1.98 -78.72
C GLU A 5 -39.15 2.54 -78.97
N LYS A 6 -39.06 3.70 -79.65
CA LYS A 6 -37.78 4.40 -79.85
C LYS A 6 -37.22 4.94 -78.52
N ALA A 7 -38.07 5.48 -77.65
CA ALA A 7 -37.68 5.94 -76.32
C ALA A 7 -37.18 4.80 -75.41
N ARG A 8 -37.86 3.64 -75.42
CA ARG A 8 -37.45 2.45 -74.66
C ARG A 8 -36.13 1.86 -75.15
N SER A 9 -35.92 1.80 -76.47
CA SER A 9 -34.66 1.31 -77.04
C SER A 9 -33.47 2.24 -76.75
N PHE A 10 -33.70 3.55 -76.66
CA PHE A 10 -32.68 4.52 -76.31
C PHE A 10 -32.28 4.44 -74.83
N LEU A 11 -33.27 4.31 -73.92
CA LEU A 11 -33.05 4.12 -72.48
C LEU A 11 -32.35 2.80 -72.15
N ALA A 12 -32.70 1.69 -72.82
CA ALA A 12 -32.04 0.39 -72.62
C ALA A 12 -30.55 0.40 -73.05
N ARG A 13 -30.19 1.19 -74.06
CA ARG A 13 -28.79 1.39 -74.49
C ARG A 13 -28.00 2.31 -73.55
N MET A 14 -28.63 3.36 -73.02
CA MET A 14 -27.98 4.26 -72.04
C MET A 14 -27.71 3.57 -70.70
N LEU A 15 -28.57 2.64 -70.28
CA LEU A 15 -28.50 2.01 -68.96
C LEU A 15 -27.72 0.68 -68.96
N GLY A 16 -27.13 0.28 -70.09
CA GLY A 16 -26.25 -0.90 -70.16
C GLY A 16 -26.93 -2.25 -69.90
N LEU A 17 -28.26 -2.33 -70.00
CA LEU A 17 -29.03 -3.54 -69.66
C LEU A 17 -29.14 -4.48 -70.87
N GLY A 18 -28.03 -5.15 -71.19
CA GLY A 18 -27.98 -6.33 -72.06
C GLY A 18 -28.16 -7.62 -71.27
N LYS A 19 -28.89 -8.59 -71.85
CA LYS A 19 -29.20 -9.90 -71.26
C LYS A 19 -27.98 -10.83 -71.17
N GLY A 20 -27.80 -11.42 -69.98
CA GLY A 20 -27.40 -12.82 -69.80
C GLY A 20 -25.93 -13.12 -69.49
N ASN A 21 -25.65 -13.48 -68.24
CA ASN A 21 -25.10 -14.81 -67.90
C ASN A 21 -25.40 -15.14 -66.43
N GLU A 22 -25.86 -16.36 -66.20
CA GLU A 22 -26.27 -16.93 -64.92
C GLU A 22 -25.13 -16.90 -63.90
N VAL A 23 -25.43 -16.41 -62.68
CA VAL A 23 -24.61 -16.64 -61.49
C VAL A 23 -25.51 -17.35 -60.47
N GLN A 24 -25.06 -18.54 -60.05
CA GLN A 24 -25.63 -19.34 -58.96
C GLN A 24 -25.97 -18.46 -57.76
N ALA A 25 -27.21 -18.58 -57.26
CA ALA A 25 -27.61 -17.97 -56.00
C ALA A 25 -26.81 -18.61 -54.84
N PRO A 26 -26.14 -17.83 -53.97
CA PRO A 26 -25.50 -18.38 -52.78
C PRO A 26 -26.58 -18.82 -51.77
N ALA A 27 -26.31 -19.93 -51.09
CA ALA A 27 -27.18 -20.54 -50.10
C ALA A 27 -27.64 -19.53 -49.03
N ALA A 28 -28.93 -19.55 -48.70
CA ALA A 28 -29.54 -18.65 -47.73
C ALA A 28 -28.90 -18.82 -46.34
N GLY A 29 -28.08 -17.85 -45.94
CA GLY A 29 -27.56 -17.74 -44.58
C GLY A 29 -28.67 -17.40 -43.57
N PRO A 30 -28.41 -17.58 -42.26
CA PRO A 30 -29.40 -17.32 -41.23
C PRO A 30 -29.87 -15.86 -41.26
N THR A 31 -31.19 -15.66 -41.17
CA THR A 31 -31.84 -14.35 -41.13
C THR A 31 -32.40 -14.08 -39.74
N ASN A 32 -32.59 -12.82 -39.38
CA ASN A 32 -33.38 -12.48 -38.19
C ASN A 32 -34.90 -12.75 -38.44
N VAL A 33 -35.71 -12.58 -37.40
CA VAL A 33 -37.18 -12.76 -37.46
C VAL A 33 -37.90 -11.83 -38.45
N ALA A 34 -37.22 -10.79 -38.93
CA ALA A 34 -37.71 -9.87 -39.97
C ALA A 34 -37.19 -10.24 -41.38
N GLY A 35 -36.55 -11.41 -41.56
CA GLY A 35 -36.06 -11.89 -42.85
C GLY A 35 -34.80 -11.18 -43.36
N GLN A 36 -34.15 -10.36 -42.53
CA GLN A 36 -32.91 -9.69 -42.92
C GLN A 36 -31.72 -10.62 -42.74
N ALA A 37 -30.87 -10.72 -43.76
CA ALA A 37 -29.61 -11.45 -43.69
C ALA A 37 -28.77 -10.94 -42.52
N LEU A 38 -28.33 -11.86 -41.65
CA LEU A 38 -27.39 -11.50 -40.59
C LEU A 38 -26.08 -11.02 -41.26
N PRO A 39 -25.43 -9.96 -40.73
CA PRO A 39 -24.21 -9.45 -41.35
C PRO A 39 -23.13 -10.53 -41.36
N HIS A 40 -22.44 -10.65 -42.49
CA HIS A 40 -21.24 -11.47 -42.58
C HIS A 40 -20.05 -10.65 -42.09
N PHE A 41 -19.38 -11.14 -41.05
CA PHE A 41 -18.24 -10.48 -40.41
C PHE A 41 -16.97 -11.25 -40.78
N ALA A 42 -15.84 -10.55 -40.95
CA ALA A 42 -14.54 -11.21 -41.16
C ALA A 42 -14.31 -12.25 -40.05
N GLU A 43 -13.83 -13.43 -40.41
CA GLU A 43 -13.50 -14.48 -39.45
C GLU A 43 -12.28 -14.03 -38.64
N VAL A 44 -12.54 -13.49 -37.45
CA VAL A 44 -11.55 -13.42 -36.39
C VAL A 44 -11.99 -14.45 -35.35
N GLU A 45 -11.19 -15.50 -35.20
CA GLU A 45 -11.45 -16.54 -34.22
C GLU A 45 -11.09 -16.03 -32.82
N MET A 46 -12.11 -15.68 -32.04
CA MET A 46 -11.95 -15.41 -30.61
C MET A 46 -11.85 -16.75 -29.89
N ILE A 47 -10.69 -17.06 -29.32
CA ILE A 47 -10.50 -18.26 -28.52
C ILE A 47 -11.19 -18.04 -27.16
N PRO A 48 -12.22 -18.83 -26.80
CA PRO A 48 -12.78 -18.80 -25.46
C PRO A 48 -11.72 -19.30 -24.48
N VAL A 49 -11.22 -18.42 -23.65
CA VAL A 49 -10.18 -18.78 -22.67
C VAL A 49 -10.88 -19.42 -21.47
N ARG A 50 -10.43 -20.62 -21.09
CA ARG A 50 -10.94 -21.36 -19.93
C ARG A 50 -9.81 -21.63 -18.94
N GLN A 51 -10.13 -21.60 -17.64
CA GLN A 51 -9.26 -22.12 -16.59
C GLN A 51 -9.14 -23.64 -16.74
N GLU A 52 -8.15 -24.25 -16.07
CA GLU A 52 -8.00 -25.71 -16.01
C GLU A 52 -9.26 -26.42 -15.48
N ASP A 53 -10.05 -25.74 -14.65
CA ASP A 53 -11.34 -26.24 -14.12
C ASP A 53 -12.54 -26.02 -15.06
N GLY A 54 -12.31 -25.54 -16.29
CA GLY A 54 -13.32 -25.34 -17.33
C GLY A 54 -14.12 -24.04 -17.23
N ARG A 55 -13.95 -23.23 -16.17
CA ARG A 55 -14.57 -21.90 -16.05
C ARG A 55 -14.03 -20.96 -17.11
N LEU A 56 -14.89 -20.12 -17.68
CA LEU A 56 -14.44 -19.00 -18.52
C LEU A 56 -13.47 -18.12 -17.71
N THR A 57 -12.33 -17.77 -18.31
CA THR A 57 -11.45 -16.77 -17.73
C THR A 57 -11.97 -15.39 -18.12
N ASN A 58 -11.78 -14.42 -17.22
CA ASN A 58 -11.99 -13.02 -17.55
C ASN A 58 -10.75 -12.37 -18.20
N TYR A 59 -9.67 -13.13 -18.45
CA TYR A 59 -8.38 -12.58 -18.82
C TYR A 59 -7.72 -13.34 -19.98
N PRO A 60 -7.05 -12.63 -20.90
CA PRO A 60 -6.29 -13.25 -21.98
C PRO A 60 -5.15 -14.14 -21.44
N PRO A 61 -4.89 -15.32 -22.05
CA PRO A 61 -3.81 -16.20 -21.65
C PRO A 61 -2.45 -15.54 -21.96
N PRO A 62 -1.44 -15.70 -21.09
CA PRO A 62 -0.12 -15.09 -21.31
C PRO A 62 0.53 -15.42 -22.66
N SER A 63 0.28 -16.62 -23.20
CA SER A 63 0.80 -17.04 -24.52
C SER A 63 0.27 -16.23 -25.71
N HIS A 64 -0.78 -15.43 -25.51
CA HIS A 64 -1.37 -14.55 -26.53
C HIS A 64 -1.22 -13.07 -26.19
N TRP A 65 -0.45 -12.70 -25.17
CA TRP A 65 -0.30 -11.29 -24.80
C TRP A 65 0.41 -10.46 -25.87
N ASP A 66 1.27 -11.05 -26.70
CA ASP A 66 1.87 -10.32 -27.83
C ASP A 66 0.85 -9.97 -28.93
N ASP A 67 -0.30 -10.66 -28.95
CA ASP A 67 -1.30 -10.51 -29.99
C ASP A 67 -2.71 -10.94 -29.55
N TRP A 68 -3.46 -9.98 -29.00
CA TRP A 68 -4.81 -10.18 -28.50
C TRP A 68 -5.82 -9.37 -29.32
N VAL A 69 -6.98 -9.94 -29.62
CA VAL A 69 -8.06 -9.22 -30.32
C VAL A 69 -9.26 -9.05 -29.40
N GLU A 70 -9.84 -7.85 -29.40
CA GLU A 70 -11.14 -7.59 -28.78
C GLU A 70 -12.08 -6.90 -29.77
N TRP A 71 -13.38 -7.04 -29.54
CA TRP A 71 -14.38 -6.30 -30.29
C TRP A 71 -14.61 -4.92 -29.68
N ASP A 72 -14.74 -3.90 -30.53
CA ASP A 72 -15.16 -2.57 -30.11
C ASP A 72 -16.62 -2.59 -29.64
N GLY A 73 -16.81 -2.57 -28.32
CA GLY A 73 -18.14 -2.53 -27.71
C GLY A 73 -18.96 -1.29 -28.07
N LYS A 74 -18.33 -0.17 -28.47
CA LYS A 74 -19.04 1.06 -28.88
C LYS A 74 -19.59 0.97 -30.30
N GLN A 75 -19.07 0.07 -31.11
CA GLN A 75 -19.49 -0.10 -32.50
C GLN A 75 -20.64 -1.09 -32.66
N TRP A 76 -21.15 -1.67 -31.57
CA TRP A 76 -22.26 -2.62 -31.60
C TRP A 76 -23.47 -2.10 -32.41
N PRO A 77 -24.02 -2.88 -33.36
CA PRO A 77 -23.75 -4.30 -33.61
C PRO A 77 -22.61 -4.60 -34.61
N LYS A 78 -21.89 -3.59 -35.11
CA LYS A 78 -20.75 -3.81 -36.00
C LYS A 78 -19.60 -4.44 -35.22
N ARG A 79 -19.08 -5.57 -35.72
CA ARG A 79 -17.87 -6.21 -35.18
C ARG A 79 -16.63 -5.53 -35.76
N VAL A 80 -16.14 -4.51 -35.06
CA VAL A 80 -14.86 -3.86 -35.36
C VAL A 80 -13.82 -4.46 -34.42
N ALA A 81 -12.79 -5.09 -34.98
CA ALA A 81 -11.71 -5.69 -34.21
C ALA A 81 -10.67 -4.64 -33.82
N HIS A 82 -10.25 -4.65 -32.55
CA HIS A 82 -9.05 -3.97 -32.07
C HIS A 82 -8.00 -5.00 -31.70
N ARG A 83 -6.77 -4.76 -32.15
CA ARG A 83 -5.64 -5.68 -31.94
C ARG A 83 -4.65 -5.06 -30.96
N TYR A 84 -4.35 -5.77 -29.88
CA TYR A 84 -3.57 -5.30 -28.75
C TYR A 84 -2.33 -6.16 -28.51
N MET A 85 -1.27 -5.51 -28.01
CA MET A 85 -0.20 -6.13 -27.24
C MET A 85 -0.45 -5.83 -25.76
N LEU A 86 -0.47 -6.86 -24.93
CA LEU A 86 -0.72 -6.78 -23.50
C LEU A 86 0.60 -6.77 -22.75
N VAL A 87 0.93 -5.64 -22.13
CA VAL A 87 2.20 -5.47 -21.41
C VAL A 87 1.95 -5.51 -19.90
N PRO A 88 2.54 -6.47 -19.17
CA PRO A 88 2.51 -6.49 -17.71
C PRO A 88 3.21 -5.26 -17.13
N THR A 89 2.55 -4.61 -16.18
CA THR A 89 3.12 -3.52 -15.39
C THR A 89 2.57 -3.57 -13.96
N THR A 90 2.98 -2.64 -13.10
CA THR A 90 2.59 -2.59 -11.69
C THR A 90 1.89 -1.27 -11.37
N CYS A 91 0.77 -1.34 -10.65
CA CYS A 91 0.10 -0.15 -10.15
C CYS A 91 0.91 0.48 -9.02
N PHE A 92 1.27 1.76 -9.18
CA PHE A 92 2.01 2.54 -8.17
C PHE A 92 1.15 3.64 -7.52
N ASN A 93 -0.18 3.49 -7.54
CA ASN A 93 -1.10 4.43 -6.89
C ASN A 93 -1.22 4.23 -5.37
N CYS A 94 -0.77 3.08 -4.85
CA CYS A 94 -0.63 2.80 -3.43
C CYS A 94 0.48 1.77 -3.22
N GLU A 95 0.79 1.44 -1.96
CA GLU A 95 1.88 0.51 -1.64
C GLU A 95 1.58 -0.96 -1.97
N SER A 96 0.32 -1.33 -2.24
CA SER A 96 -0.02 -2.73 -2.53
C SER A 96 0.63 -3.28 -3.80
N GLY A 97 1.09 -2.42 -4.73
CA GLY A 97 1.80 -2.85 -5.92
C GLY A 97 1.01 -3.85 -6.78
N CYS A 98 -0.32 -3.67 -6.91
CA CYS A 98 -1.14 -4.63 -7.65
C CYS A 98 -0.72 -4.69 -9.13
N GLY A 99 -0.59 -5.90 -9.68
CA GLY A 99 -0.27 -6.06 -11.11
C GLY A 99 -1.37 -5.54 -12.02
N LEU A 100 -0.96 -4.90 -13.12
CA LEU A 100 -1.80 -4.41 -14.21
C LEU A 100 -1.37 -5.04 -15.54
N LEU A 101 -2.29 -5.10 -16.49
CA LEU A 101 -2.03 -5.37 -17.90
C LEU A 101 -2.41 -4.11 -18.69
N ALA A 102 -1.44 -3.52 -19.37
CA ALA A 102 -1.65 -2.42 -20.30
C ALA A 102 -2.05 -3.01 -21.67
N TYR A 103 -3.20 -2.61 -22.20
CA TYR A 103 -3.62 -2.98 -23.54
C TYR A 103 -3.12 -1.91 -24.51
N VAL A 104 -2.03 -2.21 -25.21
CA VAL A 104 -1.37 -1.33 -26.16
C VAL A 104 -1.89 -1.63 -27.56
N ASP A 105 -2.48 -0.66 -28.23
CA ASP A 105 -2.92 -0.75 -29.61
C ASP A 105 -1.73 -1.06 -30.54
N LYS A 106 -1.78 -2.13 -31.34
CA LYS A 106 -0.63 -2.51 -32.18
C LYS A 106 -0.43 -1.61 -33.39
N GLU A 107 -1.44 -0.82 -33.77
CA GLU A 107 -1.34 0.12 -34.88
C GLU A 107 -0.88 1.50 -34.39
N THR A 108 -1.47 2.01 -33.31
CA THR A 108 -1.17 3.36 -32.81
C THR A 108 -0.11 3.39 -31.70
N LEU A 109 0.19 2.26 -31.08
CA LEU A 109 1.04 2.12 -29.88
C LEU A 109 0.52 2.89 -28.65
N GLU A 110 -0.74 3.31 -28.66
CA GLU A 110 -1.37 3.96 -27.53
C GLU A 110 -1.88 2.94 -26.51
N VAL A 111 -1.77 3.26 -25.22
CA VAL A 111 -2.38 2.45 -24.16
C VAL A 111 -3.88 2.74 -24.15
N ARG A 112 -4.72 1.80 -24.55
CA ARG A 112 -6.18 1.99 -24.61
C ARG A 112 -6.89 1.75 -23.28
N LYS A 113 -6.38 0.84 -22.46
CA LYS A 113 -6.94 0.53 -21.13
C LYS A 113 -5.91 -0.19 -20.25
N PHE A 114 -6.19 -0.20 -18.95
CA PHE A 114 -5.52 -1.06 -17.97
C PHE A 114 -6.53 -2.00 -17.32
N GLU A 115 -6.18 -3.28 -17.24
CA GLU A 115 -6.90 -4.27 -16.44
C GLU A 115 -5.98 -4.91 -15.41
N GLY A 116 -6.51 -5.77 -14.55
CA GLY A 116 -5.69 -6.48 -13.57
C GLY A 116 -4.89 -7.61 -14.21
N ASN A 117 -3.64 -7.78 -13.78
CA ASN A 117 -2.81 -8.91 -14.23
C ASN A 117 -3.18 -10.19 -13.45
N PRO A 118 -3.75 -11.23 -14.10
CA PRO A 118 -4.12 -12.48 -13.43
C PRO A 118 -2.91 -13.26 -12.89
N MET A 119 -1.74 -13.10 -13.51
CA MET A 119 -0.50 -13.78 -13.13
C MET A 119 0.22 -13.11 -11.95
N HIS A 120 -0.23 -11.93 -11.52
CA HIS A 120 0.40 -11.25 -10.40
C HIS A 120 0.07 -11.96 -9.07
N PRO A 121 1.08 -12.37 -8.27
CA PRO A 121 0.88 -13.26 -7.12
C PRO A 121 0.07 -12.64 -5.98
N GLY A 122 0.16 -11.32 -5.82
CA GLY A 122 -0.61 -10.55 -4.84
C GLY A 122 -2.08 -10.41 -5.24
N SER A 123 -2.33 -9.53 -6.22
CA SER A 123 -3.67 -9.14 -6.69
C SER A 123 -4.43 -10.19 -7.52
N ARG A 124 -3.79 -11.15 -8.21
CA ARG A 124 -4.47 -12.18 -9.02
C ARG A 124 -5.54 -11.60 -9.97
N GLY A 125 -5.21 -10.48 -10.63
CA GLY A 125 -6.12 -9.74 -11.52
C GLY A 125 -7.17 -8.85 -10.83
N ARG A 126 -7.32 -8.90 -9.51
CA ARG A 126 -8.30 -8.09 -8.78
C ARG A 126 -7.69 -6.77 -8.32
N ASN A 127 -8.13 -5.68 -8.93
CA ASN A 127 -7.63 -4.33 -8.68
C ASN A 127 -8.76 -3.42 -8.17
N CYS A 128 -8.43 -2.38 -7.41
CA CYS A 128 -9.42 -1.35 -7.06
C CYS A 128 -9.67 -0.39 -8.23
N ALA A 129 -10.65 0.50 -8.07
CA ALA A 129 -10.99 1.53 -9.06
C ALA A 129 -9.79 2.38 -9.52
N LYS A 130 -8.79 2.61 -8.65
CA LYS A 130 -7.57 3.37 -8.99
C LYS A 130 -6.67 2.63 -10.00
N GLY A 131 -6.77 1.31 -10.11
CA GLY A 131 -5.96 0.51 -11.04
C GLY A 131 -6.27 0.86 -12.49
N PRO A 132 -7.49 0.58 -12.99
CA PRO A 132 -7.90 0.94 -14.35
C PRO A 132 -7.84 2.45 -14.63
N ALA A 133 -8.12 3.29 -13.62
CA ALA A 133 -8.03 4.74 -13.73
C ALA A 133 -6.59 5.27 -13.96
N THR A 134 -5.57 4.41 -13.90
CA THR A 134 -4.19 4.77 -14.29
C THR A 134 -4.14 5.28 -15.74
N HIS A 135 -5.05 4.85 -16.62
CA HIS A 135 -5.16 5.39 -17.97
C HIS A 135 -5.34 6.91 -17.99
N ASN A 136 -6.21 7.44 -17.12
CA ASN A 136 -6.44 8.89 -17.02
C ASN A 136 -5.19 9.64 -16.55
N GLN A 137 -4.34 9.00 -15.74
CA GLN A 137 -3.10 9.62 -15.28
C GLN A 137 -2.02 9.69 -16.37
N VAL A 138 -2.03 8.75 -17.31
CA VAL A 138 -1.13 8.74 -18.47
C VAL A 138 -1.42 9.96 -19.34
N TYR A 139 -2.70 10.19 -19.65
CA TYR A 139 -3.19 11.24 -20.54
C TYR A 139 -3.77 12.45 -19.79
N ASP A 140 -3.30 12.69 -18.57
CA ASP A 140 -3.74 13.81 -17.75
C ASP A 140 -3.46 15.15 -18.47
N PRO A 141 -4.42 16.08 -18.60
CA PRO A 141 -4.18 17.37 -19.26
C PRO A 141 -3.15 18.25 -18.53
N GLU A 142 -2.94 18.02 -17.23
CA GLU A 142 -1.96 18.73 -16.39
C GLU A 142 -0.64 17.94 -16.26
N ARG A 143 -0.39 17.00 -17.18
CA ARG A 143 0.84 16.20 -17.20
C ARG A 143 2.06 17.10 -17.42
N ILE A 144 3.07 16.90 -16.58
CA ILE A 144 4.38 17.52 -16.75
C ILE A 144 5.19 16.66 -17.71
N LEU A 145 5.43 17.18 -18.91
CA LEU A 145 6.12 16.47 -19.99
C LEU A 145 7.58 16.87 -20.15
N TYR A 146 7.98 18.02 -19.63
CA TYR A 146 9.32 18.58 -19.80
C TYR A 146 9.84 19.16 -18.48
N PRO A 147 11.16 19.23 -18.28
CA PRO A 147 11.73 20.03 -17.21
C PRO A 147 11.29 21.50 -17.32
N LEU A 148 10.85 22.06 -16.18
CA LEU A 148 10.43 23.44 -16.06
C LEU A 148 11.27 24.14 -15.00
N LYS A 149 11.65 25.38 -15.28
CA LYS A 149 12.34 26.29 -14.36
C LYS A 149 11.47 27.50 -14.08
N ARG A 150 11.37 27.89 -12.82
CA ARG A 150 10.68 29.09 -12.38
C ARG A 150 11.34 30.36 -12.96
N VAL A 151 10.53 31.32 -13.43
CA VAL A 151 11.01 32.63 -13.93
C VAL A 151 10.36 33.85 -13.25
N GLY A 152 9.57 33.64 -12.21
CA GLY A 152 8.98 34.68 -11.35
C GLY A 152 9.15 34.33 -9.87
N LYS A 153 8.39 34.96 -8.96
CA LYS A 153 8.40 34.56 -7.53
C LYS A 153 7.80 33.16 -7.35
N ARG A 154 8.18 32.45 -6.28
CA ARG A 154 7.56 31.16 -5.94
C ARG A 154 6.05 31.34 -5.77
N GLY A 155 5.26 30.46 -6.40
CA GLY A 155 3.80 30.52 -6.38
C GLY A 155 3.15 31.40 -7.47
N GLU A 156 3.90 32.15 -8.29
CA GLU A 156 3.34 32.95 -9.39
C GLU A 156 2.93 32.12 -10.62
N GLY A 157 3.30 30.83 -10.69
CA GLY A 157 2.97 29.97 -11.83
C GLY A 157 3.71 30.32 -13.13
N ARG A 158 4.82 31.06 -13.06
CA ARG A 158 5.60 31.48 -14.23
C ARG A 158 6.75 30.54 -14.48
N TRP A 159 6.65 29.76 -15.56
CA TRP A 159 7.58 28.69 -15.88
C TRP A 159 8.20 28.86 -17.27
N LYS A 160 9.48 28.51 -17.38
CA LYS A 160 10.21 28.36 -18.64
C LYS A 160 10.56 26.89 -18.82
N ARG A 161 10.20 26.31 -19.96
CA ARG A 161 10.70 25.00 -20.36
C ARG A 161 12.21 25.07 -20.57
N ILE A 162 12.92 24.12 -19.97
CA ILE A 162 14.37 23.95 -20.14
C ILE A 162 14.67 22.52 -20.59
N THR A 163 15.89 22.28 -21.05
CA THR A 163 16.36 20.93 -21.39
C THR A 163 16.73 20.16 -20.12
N TRP A 164 16.81 18.82 -20.24
CA TRP A 164 17.31 17.98 -19.14
C TRP A 164 18.76 18.30 -18.79
N ASN A 165 19.62 18.56 -19.78
CA ASN A 165 21.03 18.91 -19.54
C ASN A 165 21.15 20.20 -18.74
N GLU A 166 20.43 21.27 -19.14
CA GLU A 166 20.40 22.52 -18.39
C GLU A 166 19.92 22.31 -16.94
N ALA A 167 18.83 21.54 -16.74
CA ALA A 167 18.31 21.28 -15.41
C ALA A 167 19.33 20.52 -14.53
N LEU A 168 19.93 19.47 -15.08
CA LEU A 168 20.91 18.64 -14.38
C LEU A 168 22.19 19.41 -14.06
N ASP A 169 22.67 20.24 -14.99
CA ASP A 169 23.88 21.05 -14.79
C ASP A 169 23.65 22.11 -13.70
N GLU A 170 22.54 22.85 -13.77
CA GLU A 170 22.23 23.91 -12.79
C GLU A 170 21.99 23.34 -11.38
N ILE A 171 21.21 22.26 -11.26
CA ILE A 171 20.96 21.59 -9.98
C ILE A 171 22.24 20.94 -9.45
N GLY A 172 23.01 20.28 -10.32
CA GLY A 172 24.27 19.65 -9.98
C GLY A 172 25.31 20.64 -9.46
N GLN A 173 25.41 21.83 -10.05
CA GLN A 173 26.27 22.92 -9.57
C GLN A 173 25.85 23.42 -8.17
N LYS A 174 24.55 23.55 -7.90
CA LYS A 174 24.04 23.91 -6.57
C LYS A 174 24.37 22.84 -5.54
N MET A 175 24.16 21.56 -5.87
CA MET A 175 24.52 20.43 -5.02
C MET A 175 26.02 20.40 -4.73
N ALA A 176 26.86 20.55 -5.75
CA ALA A 176 28.32 20.60 -5.59
C ALA A 176 28.76 21.78 -4.70
N SER A 177 28.09 22.92 -4.81
CA SER A 177 28.37 24.10 -3.97
C SER A 177 27.96 23.89 -2.52
N SER A 178 26.82 23.23 -2.26
CA SER A 178 26.41 22.83 -0.90
C SER A 178 27.41 21.85 -0.29
N ARG A 179 27.81 20.82 -1.05
CA ARG A 179 28.80 19.79 -0.63
C ARG A 179 30.15 20.34 -0.21
N LYS A 180 30.59 21.47 -0.79
CA LYS A 180 31.83 22.14 -0.41
C LYS A 180 31.73 22.82 0.96
N LYS A 181 30.52 23.17 1.41
CA LYS A 181 30.26 23.86 2.67
C LYS A 181 29.93 22.89 3.80
N ARG A 182 29.06 21.90 3.52
CA ARG A 182 28.51 20.98 4.53
C ARG A 182 27.94 19.70 3.90
N ARG A 183 27.55 18.73 4.74
CA ARG A 183 27.08 17.39 4.31
C ARG A 183 25.60 17.12 4.55
N ASP A 184 24.90 18.04 5.17
CA ASP A 184 23.49 18.03 5.60
C ASP A 184 22.62 19.02 4.79
N GLY A 185 23.21 19.78 3.87
CA GLY A 185 22.50 20.82 3.11
C GLY A 185 21.67 20.35 1.91
N ILE A 186 21.72 19.06 1.57
CA ILE A 186 20.95 18.46 0.48
C ILE A 186 19.98 17.45 1.07
N MET A 187 18.70 17.63 0.80
CA MET A 187 17.65 16.78 1.32
C MET A 187 16.80 16.21 0.20
N TYR A 188 16.59 14.90 0.22
CA TYR A 188 15.66 14.17 -0.61
C TYR A 188 14.52 13.67 0.27
N HIS A 189 13.36 14.28 0.08
CA HIS A 189 12.15 13.99 0.82
C HIS A 189 11.19 13.17 -0.04
N VAL A 190 11.04 11.90 0.34
CA VAL A 190 10.21 10.95 -0.37
C VAL A 190 8.93 10.64 0.40
N GLY A 191 7.86 10.47 -0.36
CA GLY A 191 6.65 9.84 0.13
C GLY A 191 6.93 8.36 0.31
N ARG A 192 6.24 7.51 -0.46
CA ARG A 192 6.55 6.08 -0.48
C ARG A 192 7.44 5.74 -1.68
N PRO A 193 8.63 5.17 -1.48
CA PRO A 193 9.44 4.71 -2.59
C PRO A 193 8.78 3.49 -3.23
N GLY A 194 8.83 3.41 -4.56
CA GLY A 194 8.41 2.24 -5.34
C GLY A 194 9.55 1.27 -5.63
N GLU A 195 10.59 1.34 -4.80
CA GLU A 195 11.84 0.62 -4.94
C GLU A 195 12.41 0.36 -3.53
N ASP A 196 13.30 -0.62 -3.42
CA ASP A 196 13.92 -1.01 -2.16
C ASP A 196 15.44 -0.74 -2.17
N GLY A 197 15.82 0.46 -1.74
CA GLY A 197 17.19 0.83 -1.36
C GLY A 197 18.03 1.51 -2.45
N TYR A 198 17.60 1.52 -3.71
CA TYR A 198 18.33 2.16 -4.82
C TYR A 198 18.47 3.67 -4.62
N THR A 199 17.40 4.38 -4.27
CA THR A 199 17.49 5.84 -4.10
C THR A 199 18.38 6.19 -2.90
N ASN A 200 18.28 5.42 -1.81
CA ASN A 200 19.13 5.62 -0.64
C ASN A 200 20.61 5.40 -0.98
N ARG A 201 20.93 4.38 -1.78
CA ARG A 201 22.28 4.19 -2.32
C ARG A 201 22.78 5.40 -3.11
N CYS A 202 21.92 6.04 -3.92
CA CYS A 202 22.28 7.27 -4.64
C CYS A 202 22.56 8.44 -3.68
N ILE A 203 21.73 8.65 -2.66
CA ILE A 203 21.90 9.71 -1.66
C ILE A 203 23.21 9.51 -0.89
N THR A 204 23.47 8.29 -0.43
CA THR A 204 24.73 7.95 0.26
C THR A 204 25.93 8.12 -0.66
N ALA A 205 25.81 7.85 -1.97
CA ALA A 205 26.88 8.11 -2.93
C ALA A 205 27.15 9.60 -3.17
N TRP A 206 26.17 10.49 -2.95
CA TRP A 206 26.43 11.93 -2.88
C TRP A 206 27.21 12.33 -1.62
N GLY A 207 27.33 11.41 -0.65
CA GLY A 207 28.07 11.56 0.59
C GLY A 207 27.36 12.43 1.63
N VAL A 208 26.05 12.65 1.48
CA VAL A 208 25.22 13.50 2.35
C VAL A 208 24.36 12.68 3.29
N ASP A 209 24.01 13.28 4.42
CA ASP A 209 22.90 12.81 5.26
C ASP A 209 21.61 13.52 4.84
N GLY A 210 20.99 12.98 3.79
CA GLY A 210 19.97 13.68 3.02
C GLY A 210 18.66 12.92 2.85
N HIS A 211 18.44 11.79 3.53
CA HIS A 211 17.17 11.06 3.41
C HIS A 211 16.14 11.61 4.38
N ASN A 212 14.96 11.98 3.89
CA ASN A 212 13.80 12.25 4.73
C ASN A 212 12.56 11.57 4.16
N SER A 213 11.62 11.17 5.03
CA SER A 213 10.41 10.49 4.61
C SER A 213 9.19 10.80 5.47
N HIS A 214 8.01 10.67 4.88
CA HIS A 214 6.74 10.75 5.61
C HIS A 214 6.44 9.52 6.49
N THR A 215 7.39 8.59 6.66
CA THR A 215 7.14 7.31 7.36
C THR A 215 6.67 7.54 8.80
N ASN A 216 7.19 8.56 9.46
CA ASN A 216 6.86 8.90 10.84
C ASN A 216 5.38 9.24 11.03
N ILE A 217 4.79 10.03 10.14
CA ILE A 217 3.34 10.30 10.19
C ILE A 217 2.47 9.18 9.61
N CYS A 218 3.05 8.30 8.77
CA CYS A 218 2.28 7.34 7.99
C CYS A 218 2.10 5.99 8.68
N SER A 219 3.15 5.47 9.33
CA SER A 219 3.16 4.09 9.83
C SER A 219 4.14 3.82 10.98
N SER A 220 4.96 4.78 11.42
CA SER A 220 5.99 4.53 12.45
C SER A 220 5.41 3.94 13.74
N GLY A 221 4.24 4.40 14.19
CA GLY A 221 3.60 3.90 15.39
C GLY A 221 3.36 2.39 15.32
N ALA A 222 2.71 1.90 14.26
CA ALA A 222 2.53 0.45 14.09
C ALA A 222 3.87 -0.29 13.95
N ARG A 223 4.80 0.24 13.16
CA ARG A 223 6.11 -0.37 12.93
C ARG A 223 6.94 -0.51 14.20
N ALA A 224 6.95 0.51 15.05
CA ALA A 224 7.67 0.48 16.33
C ALA A 224 7.14 -0.66 17.21
N GLY A 225 5.81 -0.82 17.31
CA GLY A 225 5.20 -1.90 18.07
C GLY A 225 5.59 -3.30 17.60
N TYR A 226 5.65 -3.53 16.28
CA TYR A 226 6.13 -4.81 15.73
C TYR A 226 7.65 -4.99 15.91
N PHE A 227 8.42 -3.92 15.74
CA PHE A 227 9.87 -3.96 15.83
C PHE A 227 10.35 -4.32 17.24
N PHE A 228 9.69 -3.79 18.28
CA PHE A 228 10.01 -4.11 19.67
C PHE A 228 9.76 -5.58 20.03
N TRP A 229 8.98 -6.32 19.25
CA TRP A 229 8.77 -7.75 19.44
C TRP A 229 9.78 -8.63 18.70
N GLY A 230 10.00 -8.35 17.41
CA GLY A 230 10.71 -9.29 16.54
C GLY A 230 11.73 -8.67 15.60
N ALA A 231 12.11 -7.41 15.82
CA ALA A 231 13.04 -6.65 14.96
C ALA A 231 12.62 -6.62 13.47
N PHE A 232 11.31 -6.66 13.21
CA PHE A 232 10.72 -6.49 11.87
C PHE A 232 9.69 -5.36 11.90
N ASP A 233 9.53 -4.65 10.78
CA ASP A 233 8.71 -3.44 10.75
C ASP A 233 7.24 -3.74 10.38
N ARG A 234 6.90 -4.90 9.79
CA ARG A 234 5.50 -5.21 9.38
C ARG A 234 5.09 -6.66 9.57
N PRO A 235 3.81 -6.89 9.87
CA PRO A 235 3.23 -8.23 9.86
C PRO A 235 2.94 -8.69 8.43
N SER A 236 2.91 -10.01 8.24
CA SER A 236 2.48 -10.70 7.03
C SER A 236 1.53 -11.84 7.43
N PRO A 237 0.24 -11.54 7.66
CA PRO A 237 -0.72 -12.53 8.14
C PRO A 237 -1.18 -13.49 7.04
N ASP A 238 -1.28 -14.78 7.37
CA ASP A 238 -1.75 -15.83 6.46
C ASP A 238 -3.27 -16.00 6.53
N HIS A 239 -4.00 -14.96 6.09
CA HIS A 239 -5.46 -14.91 6.21
C HIS A 239 -6.20 -16.09 5.57
N ALA A 240 -5.65 -16.69 4.51
CA ALA A 240 -6.35 -17.75 3.76
C ALA A 240 -6.35 -19.11 4.48
N ASN A 241 -5.48 -19.30 5.48
CA ASN A 241 -5.39 -20.53 6.29
C ASN A 241 -5.69 -20.28 7.77
N ALA A 242 -6.08 -19.06 8.13
CA ALA A 242 -6.39 -18.67 9.49
C ALA A 242 -7.64 -19.38 10.02
N ARG A 243 -7.68 -19.62 11.34
CA ARG A 243 -8.92 -19.99 12.05
C ARG A 243 -9.60 -18.74 12.60
N VAL A 244 -8.81 -17.74 12.97
CA VAL A 244 -9.29 -16.43 13.44
C VAL A 244 -8.51 -15.33 12.74
N ILE A 245 -9.23 -14.34 12.23
CA ILE A 245 -8.69 -13.15 11.59
C ILE A 245 -9.06 -11.96 12.47
N LEU A 246 -8.06 -11.28 13.04
CA LEU A 246 -8.24 -10.11 13.91
C LEU A 246 -7.72 -8.86 13.21
N LEU A 247 -8.62 -7.92 12.94
CA LEU A 247 -8.34 -6.71 12.15
C LEU A 247 -8.62 -5.46 12.98
N ILE A 248 -7.63 -4.59 13.11
CA ILE A 248 -7.82 -3.25 13.69
C ILE A 248 -7.80 -2.25 12.54
N SER A 249 -8.96 -1.65 12.25
CA SER A 249 -9.19 -0.65 11.19
C SER A 249 -8.53 -1.01 9.85
N SER A 250 -8.61 -2.29 9.49
CA SER A 250 -8.01 -2.87 8.28
C SER A 250 -9.10 -3.17 7.25
N HIS A 251 -9.32 -2.20 6.37
CA HIS A 251 -10.51 -2.15 5.51
C HIS A 251 -10.31 -2.90 4.18
N LEU A 252 -11.18 -3.86 3.86
CA LEU A 252 -11.12 -4.63 2.61
C LEU A 252 -11.38 -3.74 1.38
N GLU A 253 -12.20 -2.71 1.54
CA GLU A 253 -12.71 -1.87 0.45
C GLU A 253 -11.77 -0.71 0.08
N THR A 254 -10.99 -0.22 1.04
CA THR A 254 -10.24 1.04 0.93
C THR A 254 -8.87 0.99 1.59
N GLY A 255 -8.52 -0.11 2.26
CA GLY A 255 -7.28 -0.24 3.00
C GLY A 255 -6.07 -0.17 2.10
N HIS A 256 -5.23 0.84 2.35
CA HIS A 256 -3.84 0.87 1.92
C HIS A 256 -3.18 -0.43 2.42
N TYR A 257 -2.41 -1.14 1.59
CA TYR A 257 -1.92 -2.53 1.81
C TYR A 257 -2.95 -3.65 1.64
N PHE A 258 -4.20 -3.45 2.04
CA PHE A 258 -5.16 -4.54 2.29
C PHE A 258 -5.91 -5.07 1.08
N ASN A 259 -5.94 -4.32 -0.02
CA ASN A 259 -6.69 -4.71 -1.21
C ASN A 259 -6.35 -6.14 -1.74
N PRO A 260 -5.07 -6.54 -1.93
CA PRO A 260 -4.76 -7.93 -2.30
C PRO A 260 -5.06 -8.95 -1.19
N HIS A 261 -5.11 -8.53 0.08
CA HIS A 261 -5.46 -9.40 1.21
C HIS A 261 -6.96 -9.68 1.29
N ALA A 262 -7.82 -8.83 0.73
CA ALA A 262 -9.27 -9.02 0.76
C ALA A 262 -9.69 -10.39 0.21
N GLN A 263 -9.06 -10.83 -0.87
CA GLN A 263 -9.27 -12.17 -1.44
C GLN A 263 -8.96 -13.27 -0.44
N ARG A 264 -7.81 -13.17 0.23
CA ARG A 264 -7.32 -14.15 1.20
C ARG A 264 -8.17 -14.18 2.46
N ILE A 265 -8.66 -13.03 2.90
CA ILE A 265 -9.59 -12.92 4.04
C ILE A 265 -10.92 -13.57 3.72
N ILE A 266 -11.48 -13.34 2.54
CA ILE A 266 -12.71 -14.00 2.11
C ILE A 266 -12.50 -15.50 1.89
N GLU A 267 -11.36 -15.93 1.31
CA GLU A 267 -10.98 -17.34 1.22
C GLU A 267 -10.93 -18.01 2.60
N GLY A 268 -10.31 -17.36 3.59
CA GLY A 268 -10.31 -17.82 4.99
C GLY A 268 -11.72 -17.91 5.57
N LYS A 269 -12.55 -16.87 5.40
CA LYS A 269 -13.93 -16.85 5.87
C LYS A 269 -14.77 -17.97 5.26
N MET A 270 -14.63 -18.21 3.95
CA MET A 270 -15.34 -19.29 3.25
C MET A 270 -14.91 -20.68 3.73
N LYS A 271 -13.69 -20.83 4.26
CA LYS A 271 -13.22 -22.04 4.95
C LYS A 271 -13.65 -22.12 6.43
N GLY A 272 -14.39 -21.13 6.93
CA GLY A 272 -14.92 -21.11 8.30
C GLY A 272 -14.12 -20.24 9.28
N ALA A 273 -13.12 -19.48 8.83
CA ALA A 273 -12.40 -18.56 9.71
C ALA A 273 -13.34 -17.49 10.30
N LYS A 274 -13.18 -17.21 11.59
CA LYS A 274 -13.91 -16.15 12.29
C LYS A 274 -13.22 -14.81 12.09
N ILE A 275 -13.97 -13.78 11.70
CA ILE A 275 -13.43 -12.43 11.53
C ILE A 275 -13.86 -11.56 12.70
N ILE A 276 -12.88 -10.96 13.37
CA ILE A 276 -13.04 -9.95 14.42
C ILE A 276 -12.52 -8.63 13.87
N THR A 277 -13.29 -7.56 14.01
CA THR A 277 -12.91 -6.22 13.53
C THR A 277 -13.13 -5.17 14.60
N LEU A 278 -12.07 -4.46 14.95
CA LEU A 278 -12.10 -3.26 15.76
C LEU A 278 -12.06 -2.07 14.80
N ASP A 279 -13.15 -1.33 14.71
CA ASP A 279 -13.29 -0.21 13.78
C ASP A 279 -14.43 0.71 14.25
N PRO A 280 -14.18 2.00 14.56
CA PRO A 280 -15.21 2.92 15.02
C PRO A 280 -16.38 3.08 14.03
N ARG A 281 -16.16 2.83 12.74
CA ARG A 281 -17.20 2.87 11.70
C ARG A 281 -17.62 1.48 11.28
N LEU A 282 -18.87 1.34 10.82
CA LEU A 282 -19.33 0.13 10.15
C LEU A 282 -18.74 0.06 8.73
N SER A 283 -17.50 -0.43 8.61
CA SER A 283 -16.82 -0.67 7.33
C SER A 283 -17.37 -1.88 6.57
N ASN A 284 -16.97 -2.04 5.30
CA ASN A 284 -17.33 -3.24 4.55
C ASN A 284 -16.71 -4.49 5.20
N THR A 285 -15.49 -4.38 5.76
CA THR A 285 -14.91 -5.44 6.60
C THR A 285 -15.84 -5.77 7.77
N ALA A 286 -16.19 -4.76 8.59
CA ALA A 286 -17.04 -4.94 9.77
C ALA A 286 -18.40 -5.58 9.43
N SER A 287 -19.03 -5.20 8.30
CA SER A 287 -20.28 -5.80 7.83
C SER A 287 -20.18 -7.30 7.48
N LYS A 288 -18.96 -7.80 7.29
CA LYS A 288 -18.65 -9.21 7.01
C LYS A 288 -18.06 -9.92 8.23
N SER A 289 -17.90 -9.24 9.36
CA SER A 289 -17.27 -9.80 10.55
C SER A 289 -18.25 -10.60 11.40
N ASP A 290 -17.73 -11.63 12.07
CA ASP A 290 -18.47 -12.38 13.08
C ASP A 290 -18.60 -11.51 14.36
N VAL A 291 -17.50 -10.83 14.72
CA VAL A 291 -17.48 -9.80 15.77
C VAL A 291 -17.04 -8.45 15.22
N TRP A 292 -17.88 -7.44 15.37
CA TRP A 292 -17.51 -6.04 15.15
C TRP A 292 -17.56 -5.31 16.49
N LEU A 293 -16.47 -4.61 16.80
CA LEU A 293 -16.28 -3.80 18.00
C LEU A 293 -16.03 -2.35 17.55
N PRO A 294 -17.02 -1.45 17.67
CA PRO A 294 -16.84 -0.02 17.40
C PRO A 294 -16.14 0.68 18.55
N THR A 295 -14.88 0.31 18.77
CA THR A 295 -14.06 0.82 19.87
C THR A 295 -13.90 2.34 19.80
N TRP A 296 -13.82 2.98 20.96
CA TRP A 296 -13.37 4.36 21.02
C TRP A 296 -11.93 4.47 20.48
N PRO A 297 -11.64 5.42 19.57
CA PRO A 297 -10.32 5.48 18.96
C PRO A 297 -9.20 5.61 19.99
N GLY A 298 -8.27 4.65 20.01
CA GLY A 298 -7.15 4.64 20.95
C GLY A 298 -7.41 3.87 22.24
N SER A 299 -8.53 3.16 22.38
CA SER A 299 -8.78 2.24 23.50
C SER A 299 -8.44 0.78 23.16
N GLU A 300 -8.06 0.48 21.92
CA GLU A 300 -7.94 -0.88 21.41
C GLU A 300 -6.91 -1.73 22.17
N GLN A 301 -5.86 -1.12 22.73
CA GLN A 301 -4.89 -1.82 23.58
C GLN A 301 -5.53 -2.46 24.81
N VAL A 302 -6.58 -1.84 25.39
CA VAL A 302 -7.24 -2.37 26.60
C VAL A 302 -8.05 -3.61 26.26
N PHE A 303 -8.75 -3.61 25.12
CA PHE A 303 -9.37 -4.83 24.60
C PHE A 303 -8.35 -5.95 24.40
N LEU A 304 -7.22 -5.64 23.74
CA LEU A 304 -6.18 -6.64 23.45
C LEU A 304 -5.57 -7.20 24.74
N LEU A 305 -5.32 -6.35 25.73
CA LEU A 305 -4.81 -6.77 27.03
C LEU A 305 -5.84 -7.54 27.84
N ALA A 306 -7.14 -7.23 27.72
CA ALA A 306 -8.19 -8.01 28.37
C ALA A 306 -8.33 -9.41 27.77
N VAL A 307 -8.19 -9.54 26.45
CA VAL A 307 -8.08 -10.86 25.79
C VAL A 307 -6.82 -11.59 26.26
N ALA A 308 -5.67 -10.89 26.37
CA ALA A 308 -4.44 -11.49 26.87
C ALA A 308 -4.59 -12.01 28.31
N ASN A 309 -5.16 -11.19 29.20
CA ASN A 309 -5.48 -11.56 30.57
C ASN A 309 -6.38 -12.80 30.62
N TYR A 310 -7.47 -12.82 29.83
CA TYR A 310 -8.34 -14.00 29.73
C TYR A 310 -7.57 -15.28 29.36
N LEU A 311 -6.70 -15.24 28.36
CA LEU A 311 -5.87 -16.39 27.96
C LEU A 311 -4.92 -16.84 29.09
N ILE A 312 -4.35 -15.89 29.82
CA ILE A 312 -3.38 -16.13 30.90
C ILE A 312 -4.08 -16.72 32.13
N GLN A 313 -5.16 -16.10 32.62
CA GLN A 313 -5.88 -16.53 33.82
C GLN A 313 -6.53 -17.91 33.64
N THR A 314 -7.08 -18.19 32.45
CA THR A 314 -7.68 -19.48 32.12
C THR A 314 -6.66 -20.56 31.73
N GLY A 315 -5.37 -20.20 31.62
CA GLY A 315 -4.31 -21.13 31.21
C GLY A 315 -4.42 -21.60 29.76
N ARG A 316 -5.16 -20.88 28.90
CA ARG A 316 -5.40 -21.22 27.49
C ARG A 316 -4.36 -20.65 26.51
N TYR A 317 -3.34 -19.96 27.01
CA TYR A 317 -2.20 -19.55 26.20
C TYR A 317 -1.21 -20.71 25.96
N ASN A 318 -0.46 -20.66 24.87
CA ASN A 318 0.53 -21.65 24.47
C ASN A 318 1.81 -21.51 25.33
N LYS A 319 1.81 -22.16 26.49
CA LYS A 319 2.93 -22.16 27.45
C LYS A 319 4.24 -22.65 26.84
N ASP A 320 4.18 -23.65 25.97
CA ASP A 320 5.39 -24.22 25.33
C ASP A 320 6.02 -23.26 24.33
N TYR A 321 5.21 -22.51 23.58
CA TYR A 321 5.69 -21.45 22.70
C TYR A 321 6.37 -20.35 23.52
N VAL A 322 5.68 -19.83 24.54
CA VAL A 322 6.21 -18.75 25.39
C VAL A 322 7.50 -19.17 26.09
N ARG A 323 7.56 -20.39 26.65
CA ARG A 323 8.76 -20.92 27.30
C ARG A 323 9.98 -20.98 26.37
N ARG A 324 9.76 -21.24 25.07
CA ARG A 324 10.82 -21.42 24.08
C ARG A 324 11.29 -20.11 23.44
N TRP A 325 10.37 -19.18 23.20
CA TRP A 325 10.60 -18.04 22.30
C TRP A 325 10.53 -16.67 22.99
N VAL A 326 10.21 -16.62 24.28
CA VAL A 326 10.17 -15.37 25.06
C VAL A 326 11.30 -15.38 26.08
N ASN A 327 11.88 -14.21 26.33
CA ASN A 327 12.89 -13.92 27.33
C ASN A 327 12.28 -13.83 28.75
N TRP A 328 11.61 -14.90 29.16
CA TRP A 328 10.84 -14.91 30.40
C TRP A 328 11.74 -14.93 31.65
N GLN A 329 12.92 -15.56 31.60
CA GLN A 329 13.89 -15.50 32.69
C GLN A 329 14.40 -14.08 32.93
N GLU A 330 14.62 -13.31 31.86
CA GLU A 330 15.04 -11.91 31.95
C GLU A 330 13.96 -11.04 32.59
N THR A 331 12.69 -11.38 32.38
CA THR A 331 11.57 -10.71 33.07
C THR A 331 11.62 -10.96 34.57
N LEU A 332 11.82 -12.22 34.99
CA LEU A 332 11.98 -12.57 36.41
C LEU A 332 13.22 -11.89 37.04
N GLN A 333 14.33 -11.85 36.31
CA GLN A 333 15.54 -11.15 36.76
C GLN A 333 15.31 -9.64 36.88
N ALA A 334 14.55 -9.02 35.97
CA ALA A 334 14.22 -7.61 36.04
C ALA A 334 13.37 -7.28 37.29
N ILE A 335 12.44 -8.16 37.67
CA ILE A 335 11.66 -8.03 38.92
C ILE A 335 12.58 -8.16 40.14
N ARG A 336 13.48 -9.16 40.14
CA ARG A 336 14.47 -9.33 41.23
C ARG A 336 15.35 -8.09 41.40
N ASP A 337 15.75 -7.47 40.30
CA ASP A 337 16.60 -6.28 40.29
C ASP A 337 15.84 -4.98 40.64
N GLY A 338 14.51 -5.04 40.83
CA GLY A 338 13.67 -3.85 41.04
C GLY A 338 13.55 -2.96 39.80
N LYS A 339 13.76 -3.52 38.60
CA LYS A 339 13.61 -2.81 37.31
C LYS A 339 12.20 -2.95 36.72
N LEU A 340 11.43 -3.92 37.20
CA LEU A 340 10.03 -4.14 36.83
C LEU A 340 9.22 -4.34 38.11
N ASP A 341 8.20 -3.52 38.28
CA ASP A 341 7.28 -3.62 39.41
C ASP A 341 6.25 -4.75 39.19
N LEU A 342 5.68 -5.23 40.30
CA LEU A 342 4.68 -6.29 40.31
C LEU A 342 3.63 -6.00 41.38
N ASP A 343 2.37 -5.96 40.97
CA ASP A 343 1.21 -5.72 41.86
C ASP A 343 0.77 -6.99 42.61
N ASP A 344 1.74 -7.78 43.07
CA ASP A 344 1.57 -8.94 43.96
C ASP A 344 2.73 -8.91 44.97
N ALA A 345 2.46 -8.35 46.16
CA ALA A 345 3.48 -8.10 47.16
C ALA A 345 4.15 -9.39 47.67
N ASP A 346 3.39 -10.49 47.75
CA ASP A 346 3.90 -11.77 48.22
C ASP A 346 4.83 -12.38 47.15
N LEU A 347 4.40 -12.40 45.89
CA LEU A 347 5.22 -12.90 44.78
C LEU A 347 6.45 -12.03 44.53
N LEU A 348 6.32 -10.70 44.66
CA LEU A 348 7.43 -9.77 44.58
C LEU A 348 8.46 -10.07 45.67
N ALA A 349 8.02 -10.25 46.91
CA ALA A 349 8.88 -10.62 48.03
C ALA A 349 9.54 -11.99 47.80
N GLU A 350 8.81 -12.99 47.26
CA GLU A 350 9.39 -14.29 46.94
C GLU A 350 10.55 -14.19 45.93
N ILE A 351 10.38 -13.37 44.88
CA ILE A 351 11.38 -13.18 43.82
C ILE A 351 12.58 -12.38 44.34
N GLN A 352 12.34 -11.29 45.06
CA GLN A 352 13.40 -10.39 45.56
C GLN A 352 14.20 -11.02 46.71
N ASN A 353 13.56 -11.78 47.59
CA ASN A 353 14.24 -12.50 48.68
C ASN A 353 14.92 -13.79 48.19
N GLY A 354 14.77 -14.15 46.91
CA GLY A 354 15.40 -15.33 46.31
C GLY A 354 14.80 -16.66 46.75
N THR A 355 13.56 -16.67 47.22
CA THR A 355 12.84 -17.91 47.57
C THR A 355 12.14 -18.53 46.37
N ALA A 356 11.85 -17.75 45.31
CA ALA A 356 11.37 -18.26 44.03
C ALA A 356 12.52 -18.72 43.11
N ASP A 357 12.31 -19.80 42.37
CA ASP A 357 13.23 -20.24 41.31
C ASP A 357 13.01 -19.42 40.03
N LEU A 358 14.06 -18.70 39.61
CA LEU A 358 14.04 -17.89 38.38
C LEU A 358 14.20 -18.74 37.10
N ASN A 359 14.50 -20.03 37.24
CA ASN A 359 14.51 -20.99 36.14
C ASN A 359 13.22 -21.83 36.08
N ASP A 360 12.25 -21.56 36.94
CA ASP A 360 10.94 -22.18 36.87
C ASP A 360 9.95 -21.34 36.06
N PHE A 361 9.38 -21.96 35.03
CA PHE A 361 8.32 -21.34 34.24
C PHE A 361 7.03 -21.18 35.06
N GLY A 362 6.82 -21.97 36.11
CA GLY A 362 5.69 -21.82 37.05
C GLY A 362 5.73 -20.47 37.78
N THR A 363 6.91 -20.04 38.24
CA THR A 363 7.13 -18.68 38.76
C THR A 363 6.71 -17.62 37.75
N PHE A 364 7.15 -17.77 36.49
CA PHE A 364 6.78 -16.84 35.42
C PHE A 364 5.28 -16.83 35.10
N ASP A 365 4.60 -17.98 35.14
CA ASP A 365 3.14 -18.07 34.95
C ASP A 365 2.39 -17.27 36.02
N ARG A 366 2.83 -17.34 37.29
CA ARG A 366 2.28 -16.52 38.38
C ARG A 366 2.53 -15.03 38.15
N VAL A 367 3.74 -14.66 37.72
CA VAL A 367 4.09 -13.27 37.38
C VAL A 367 3.23 -12.72 36.25
N LEU A 368 3.01 -13.49 35.18
CA LEU A 368 2.13 -13.08 34.09
C LEU A 368 0.69 -12.83 34.57
N LYS A 369 0.16 -13.69 35.46
CA LYS A 369 -1.19 -13.50 36.02
C LYS A 369 -1.29 -12.24 36.86
N ALA A 370 -0.27 -11.91 37.63
CA ALA A 370 -0.21 -10.67 38.41
C ALA A 370 -0.10 -9.43 37.50
N LEU A 371 0.82 -9.43 36.53
CA LEU A 371 1.06 -8.29 35.63
C LEU A 371 -0.15 -7.89 34.78
N TYR A 372 -0.99 -8.85 34.37
CA TYR A 372 -2.11 -8.58 33.48
C TYR A 372 -3.48 -8.69 34.16
N GLY A 373 -3.53 -9.02 35.45
CA GLY A 373 -4.77 -9.30 36.19
C GLY A 373 -5.79 -8.14 36.18
N GLU A 374 -5.31 -6.90 36.12
CA GLU A 374 -6.16 -5.70 36.09
C GLU A 374 -6.91 -5.46 34.78
N PHE A 375 -6.56 -6.15 33.69
CA PHE A 375 -7.22 -5.98 32.38
C PHE A 375 -8.44 -6.91 32.27
N SER A 376 -9.53 -6.56 32.96
CA SER A 376 -10.77 -7.34 32.92
C SER A 376 -11.62 -7.02 31.67
N PHE A 377 -12.61 -7.86 31.38
CA PHE A 377 -13.57 -7.57 30.31
C PHE A 377 -14.47 -6.39 30.64
N GLU A 378 -14.80 -6.17 31.92
CA GLU A 378 -15.54 -4.99 32.39
C GLU A 378 -14.78 -3.70 32.11
N ARG A 379 -13.48 -3.67 32.45
CA ARG A 379 -12.60 -2.54 32.14
C ARG A 379 -12.53 -2.30 30.62
N ALA A 380 -12.36 -3.35 29.83
CA ALA A 380 -12.33 -3.22 28.37
C ALA A 380 -13.67 -2.73 27.81
N ALA A 381 -14.81 -3.18 28.34
CA ALA A 381 -16.13 -2.71 27.93
C ALA A 381 -16.32 -1.22 28.23
N GLU A 382 -15.89 -0.78 29.43
CA GLU A 382 -15.94 0.62 29.86
C GLU A 382 -15.02 1.50 29.01
N GLU A 383 -13.73 1.18 28.91
CA GLU A 383 -12.76 2.03 28.19
C GLU A 383 -13.00 2.02 26.67
N CYS A 384 -13.40 0.88 26.11
CA CYS A 384 -13.68 0.78 24.68
C CYS A 384 -15.08 1.24 24.28
N GLN A 385 -15.99 1.43 25.24
CA GLN A 385 -17.39 1.77 24.99
C GLN A 385 -18.10 0.73 24.10
N VAL A 386 -17.83 -0.56 24.35
CA VAL A 386 -18.40 -1.68 23.60
C VAL A 386 -19.05 -2.71 24.52
N PRO A 387 -20.08 -3.45 24.06
CA PRO A 387 -20.74 -4.46 24.88
C PRO A 387 -19.79 -5.58 25.32
N ILE A 388 -19.86 -5.94 26.61
CA ILE A 388 -18.98 -6.96 27.21
C ILE A 388 -19.13 -8.34 26.57
N ASP A 389 -20.35 -8.72 26.19
CA ASP A 389 -20.65 -10.00 25.53
C ASP A 389 -19.92 -10.15 24.19
N ARG A 390 -19.70 -9.04 23.47
CA ARG A 390 -18.93 -9.03 22.23
C ARG A 390 -17.43 -9.17 22.46
N ILE A 391 -16.93 -8.67 23.59
CA ILE A 391 -15.54 -8.88 24.02
C ILE A 391 -15.33 -10.36 24.37
N GLU A 392 -16.23 -10.94 25.16
CA GLU A 392 -16.21 -12.35 25.54
C GLU A 392 -16.23 -13.27 24.31
N GLU A 393 -17.12 -13.00 23.35
CA GLU A 393 -17.20 -13.77 22.11
C GLU A 393 -15.89 -13.69 21.29
N ALA A 394 -15.30 -12.50 21.17
CA ALA A 394 -14.02 -12.32 20.49
C ALA A 394 -12.89 -13.07 21.21
N ALA A 395 -12.83 -13.00 22.53
CA ALA A 395 -11.84 -13.68 23.35
C ALA A 395 -11.95 -15.20 23.20
N GLU A 396 -13.16 -15.75 23.17
CA GLU A 396 -13.40 -17.18 22.98
C GLU A 396 -12.96 -17.67 21.60
N TYR A 397 -13.22 -16.90 20.54
CA TYR A 397 -12.67 -17.22 19.21
C TYR A 397 -11.15 -17.24 19.23
N ILE A 398 -10.51 -16.20 19.79
CA ILE A 398 -9.05 -16.09 19.86
C ILE A 398 -8.44 -17.24 20.68
N ALA A 399 -9.03 -17.59 21.82
CA ALA A 399 -8.57 -18.70 22.66
C ALA A 399 -8.66 -20.05 21.96
N ASN A 400 -9.59 -20.20 21.02
CA ASN A 400 -9.74 -21.38 20.19
C ASN A 400 -9.03 -21.29 18.83
N CYS A 401 -8.13 -20.32 18.61
CA CYS A 401 -7.51 -20.17 17.28
C CYS A 401 -6.54 -21.32 16.92
N ASP A 402 -6.10 -22.13 17.88
CA ASP A 402 -5.23 -23.29 17.69
C ASP A 402 -3.93 -22.95 16.92
N GLY A 403 -3.27 -21.86 17.34
CA GLY A 403 -2.05 -21.36 16.70
C GLY A 403 -2.26 -20.73 15.31
N LYS A 404 -3.51 -20.44 14.91
CA LYS A 404 -3.88 -19.87 13.60
C LYS A 404 -4.60 -18.53 13.73
N LEU A 405 -4.02 -17.63 14.52
CA LEU A 405 -4.43 -16.22 14.62
C LEU A 405 -3.69 -15.36 13.58
N ALA A 406 -4.40 -14.91 12.55
CA ALA A 406 -3.91 -13.93 11.59
C ALA A 406 -4.36 -12.52 12.01
N ALA A 407 -3.42 -11.70 12.49
CA ALA A 407 -3.72 -10.41 13.08
C ALA A 407 -3.08 -9.26 12.30
N HIS A 408 -3.78 -8.12 12.16
CA HIS A 408 -3.23 -6.96 11.46
C HIS A 408 -3.67 -5.63 12.06
N THR A 409 -2.69 -4.74 12.22
CA THR A 409 -2.87 -3.29 12.34
C THR A 409 -1.76 -2.59 11.55
N TRP A 410 -2.07 -1.42 10.97
CA TRP A 410 -1.09 -0.64 10.20
C TRP A 410 -1.22 0.86 10.46
N ARG A 411 -2.45 1.37 10.47
CA ARG A 411 -2.79 2.78 10.69
C ARG A 411 -3.89 2.91 11.75
N SER A 412 -4.76 3.91 11.64
CA SER A 412 -5.84 4.18 12.60
C SER A 412 -5.28 4.34 14.01
N ALA A 413 -5.68 3.53 14.98
CA ALA A 413 -5.29 3.63 16.37
C ALA A 413 -3.76 3.71 16.57
N SER A 414 -2.98 3.06 15.71
CA SER A 414 -1.53 3.08 15.82
C SER A 414 -0.86 4.40 15.40
N ILE A 415 -1.56 5.27 14.69
CA ILE A 415 -1.00 6.51 14.12
C ILE A 415 -1.80 7.76 14.54
N GLY A 416 -3.11 7.60 14.74
CA GLY A 416 -4.02 8.70 15.08
C GLY A 416 -4.00 9.09 16.56
N ASN A 417 -3.33 8.31 17.43
CA ASN A 417 -3.36 8.51 18.88
C ASN A 417 -1.96 8.51 19.48
N LEU A 418 -1.78 9.31 20.53
CA LEU A 418 -0.59 9.27 21.38
C LEU A 418 -0.44 7.85 21.96
N GLY A 419 0.77 7.30 21.86
CA GLY A 419 1.03 5.93 22.34
C GLY A 419 0.51 4.82 21.43
N GLY A 420 -0.01 5.12 20.23
CA GLY A 420 -0.61 4.13 19.32
C GLY A 420 0.29 2.93 18.94
N TRP A 421 1.61 3.04 19.09
CA TRP A 421 2.53 1.91 18.95
C TRP A 421 2.25 0.76 19.92
N GLN A 422 1.67 1.05 21.08
CA GLN A 422 1.25 0.04 22.05
C GLN A 422 0.15 -0.86 21.51
N VAL A 423 -0.74 -0.35 20.63
CA VAL A 423 -1.79 -1.16 20.00
C VAL A 423 -1.18 -2.28 19.16
N ALA A 424 -0.17 -1.96 18.33
CA ALA A 424 0.53 -2.97 17.54
C ALA A 424 1.29 -3.96 18.41
N ARG A 425 1.90 -3.48 19.51
CA ARG A 425 2.60 -4.33 20.47
C ARG A 425 1.64 -5.29 21.20
N CYS A 426 0.48 -4.82 21.67
CA CYS A 426 -0.52 -5.65 22.32
C CYS A 426 -1.17 -6.62 21.33
N LEU A 427 -1.36 -6.21 20.09
CA LEU A 427 -1.92 -7.07 19.04
C LEU A 427 -0.99 -8.27 18.78
N PHE A 428 0.31 -7.99 18.61
CA PHE A 428 1.30 -9.03 18.39
C PHE A 428 1.52 -9.90 19.65
N PHE A 429 1.29 -9.36 20.85
CA PHE A 429 1.32 -10.16 22.07
C PHE A 429 0.29 -11.29 22.04
N LEU A 430 -0.90 -11.09 21.46
CA LEU A 430 -1.86 -12.17 21.26
C LEU A 430 -1.34 -13.26 20.31
N ASN A 431 -0.58 -12.90 19.26
CA ASN A 431 0.08 -13.91 18.41
C ASN A 431 1.11 -14.72 19.22
N VAL A 432 1.87 -14.08 20.11
CA VAL A 432 2.84 -14.75 21.00
C VAL A 432 2.12 -15.68 21.97
N LEU A 433 1.09 -15.20 22.67
CA LEU A 433 0.33 -16.01 23.64
C LEU A 433 -0.38 -17.19 22.98
N THR A 434 -0.84 -17.05 21.74
CA THR A 434 -1.49 -18.16 21.02
C THR A 434 -0.51 -19.08 20.30
N GLY A 435 0.78 -18.75 20.26
CA GLY A 435 1.79 -19.48 19.48
C GLY A 435 1.56 -19.37 17.96
N SER A 436 0.95 -18.27 17.50
CA SER A 436 0.57 -18.04 16.10
C SER A 436 1.61 -17.26 15.29
N VAL A 437 2.84 -17.11 15.79
CA VAL A 437 3.90 -16.39 15.08
C VAL A 437 4.57 -17.34 14.08
N GLY A 438 4.57 -16.98 12.80
CA GLY A 438 5.23 -17.77 11.75
C GLY A 438 4.59 -19.12 11.42
N THR A 439 3.36 -19.39 11.88
CA THR A 439 2.63 -20.63 11.63
C THR A 439 1.70 -20.51 10.41
N PRO A 440 1.33 -21.63 9.74
CA PRO A 440 0.25 -21.62 8.75
C PRO A 440 -1.05 -21.12 9.37
N GLY A 441 -1.66 -20.09 8.77
CA GLY A 441 -2.83 -19.39 9.35
C GLY A 441 -2.52 -18.39 10.46
N GLY A 442 -1.25 -18.24 10.84
CA GLY A 442 -0.76 -17.28 11.82
C GLY A 442 -0.30 -15.96 11.20
N THR A 443 0.62 -15.29 11.90
CA THR A 443 1.20 -14.00 11.48
C THR A 443 2.72 -14.09 11.41
N SER A 444 3.28 -13.85 10.22
CA SER A 444 4.73 -13.87 9.97
C SER A 444 5.33 -12.46 9.90
N ALA A 445 6.66 -12.33 9.93
CA ALA A 445 7.30 -11.07 9.55
C ALA A 445 7.26 -10.89 8.02
N ASN A 446 7.04 -9.66 7.56
CA ASN A 446 7.08 -9.35 6.13
C ASN A 446 8.45 -9.63 5.50
N SER A 447 9.53 -9.35 6.25
CA SER A 447 10.91 -9.49 5.78
C SER A 447 11.28 -10.93 5.43
N TRP A 448 10.63 -11.93 6.03
CA TRP A 448 10.88 -13.35 5.74
C TRP A 448 10.47 -13.76 4.33
N ASN A 449 9.54 -13.03 3.71
CA ASN A 449 8.98 -13.34 2.40
C ASN A 449 9.33 -12.27 1.35
N LYS A 450 10.29 -11.40 1.67
CA LYS A 450 10.69 -10.28 0.82
C LYS A 450 12.05 -10.56 0.15
N PHE A 451 12.10 -10.42 -1.16
CA PHE A 451 13.35 -10.43 -1.92
C PHE A 451 13.76 -9.00 -2.29
N THR A 452 14.94 -8.58 -1.84
CA THR A 452 15.58 -7.34 -2.28
C THR A 452 16.96 -7.69 -2.85
N PRO A 453 17.25 -7.35 -4.11
CA PRO A 453 18.56 -7.63 -4.70
C PRO A 453 19.65 -6.84 -3.96
N LYS A 454 20.75 -7.51 -3.60
CA LYS A 454 21.92 -6.86 -3.02
C LYS A 454 22.67 -6.10 -4.11
N ALA A 455 23.04 -4.84 -3.86
CA ALA A 455 23.84 -4.10 -4.82
C ALA A 455 25.28 -4.64 -4.88
N PHE A 456 25.90 -4.57 -6.06
CA PHE A 456 27.28 -5.03 -6.26
C PHE A 456 28.34 -4.16 -5.55
N LYS A 457 27.98 -2.94 -5.16
CA LYS A 457 28.87 -1.98 -4.50
C LYS A 457 28.05 -0.99 -3.67
N GLU A 458 28.40 -0.81 -2.41
CA GLU A 458 27.79 0.21 -1.56
C GLU A 458 28.75 1.39 -1.34
N PRO A 459 28.25 2.64 -1.35
CA PRO A 459 29.02 3.78 -0.87
C PRO A 459 29.28 3.65 0.65
N PRO A 460 30.36 4.26 1.18
CA PRO A 460 30.61 4.27 2.62
C PRO A 460 29.48 5.00 3.36
N ALA A 461 29.24 4.61 4.61
CA ALA A 461 28.28 5.30 5.46
C ALA A 461 28.64 6.79 5.62
N GLY A 462 27.62 7.64 5.72
CA GLY A 462 27.80 9.04 6.06
C GLY A 462 28.40 9.19 7.45
N THR A 463 29.15 10.28 7.67
CA THR A 463 29.73 10.64 8.98
C THR A 463 29.17 11.95 9.52
N ALA A 464 28.07 12.43 8.95
CA ALA A 464 27.41 13.66 9.34
C ALA A 464 26.06 13.30 9.97
N TRP A 465 25.69 14.05 11.00
CA TRP A 465 24.39 14.00 11.62
C TRP A 465 23.57 15.18 11.10
N ASN A 466 22.31 14.95 10.75
CA ASN A 466 21.39 15.99 10.32
C ASN A 466 20.32 16.25 11.39
N ASP A 467 20.54 17.31 12.17
CA ASP A 467 19.63 17.74 13.25
C ASP A 467 18.24 18.15 12.72
N LEU A 468 18.10 18.51 11.44
CA LEU A 468 16.80 18.77 10.81
C LEU A 468 16.02 17.49 10.48
N HIS A 469 16.65 16.31 10.53
CA HIS A 469 16.00 15.00 10.36
C HIS A 469 15.74 14.30 11.69
N LEU A 470 16.78 14.21 12.50
CA LEU A 470 16.81 13.55 13.80
C LEU A 470 17.38 14.53 14.82
N PRO A 471 16.56 15.46 15.32
CA PRO A 471 16.99 16.40 16.34
C PRO A 471 17.49 15.72 17.61
N ASP A 472 18.50 16.32 18.26
CA ASP A 472 19.14 15.79 19.46
C ASP A 472 18.19 15.63 20.67
N GLU A 473 17.06 16.34 20.67
CA GLU A 473 16.04 16.25 21.73
C GLU A 473 15.27 14.91 21.72
N TRP A 474 15.27 14.20 20.58
CA TRP A 474 14.58 12.92 20.41
C TRP A 474 15.51 11.84 19.85
N PRO A 475 16.57 11.46 20.58
CA PRO A 475 17.60 10.52 20.09
C PRO A 475 17.06 9.10 19.87
N PHE A 476 15.87 8.79 20.40
CA PHE A 476 15.18 7.51 20.26
C PHE A 476 14.02 7.56 19.26
N ALA A 477 13.92 8.60 18.42
CA ALA A 477 12.94 8.65 17.35
C ALA A 477 13.10 7.45 16.41
N PHE A 478 12.01 6.71 16.16
CA PHE A 478 12.05 5.48 15.36
C PHE A 478 12.25 5.74 13.85
N TYR A 479 11.94 6.95 13.38
CA TYR A 479 12.13 7.44 12.01
C TYR A 479 12.39 8.94 12.03
N GLU A 480 12.88 9.49 10.92
CA GLU A 480 13.10 10.93 10.72
C GLU A 480 11.81 11.73 10.97
N MET A 481 11.94 12.90 11.58
CA MET A 481 10.80 13.72 12.02
C MET A 481 10.41 14.75 10.95
N SER A 482 10.12 14.25 9.74
CA SER A 482 9.75 15.04 8.57
C SER A 482 8.70 16.12 8.83
N PHE A 483 7.72 15.87 9.68
CA PHE A 483 6.65 16.80 10.00
C PHE A 483 7.10 18.02 10.81
N LEU A 484 8.21 17.92 11.55
CA LEU A 484 8.80 19.04 12.28
C LEU A 484 9.68 19.92 11.39
N LEU A 485 10.16 19.41 10.26
CA LEU A 485 11.09 20.11 9.39
C LEU A 485 10.74 21.59 9.13
N PRO A 486 9.52 21.98 8.74
CA PRO A 486 9.23 23.38 8.49
C PRO A 486 9.29 24.24 9.77
N HIS A 487 8.94 23.67 10.93
CA HIS A 487 9.05 24.37 12.22
C HIS A 487 10.51 24.59 12.60
N LEU A 488 11.36 23.56 12.47
CA LEU A 488 12.80 23.66 12.75
C LEU A 488 13.47 24.74 11.87
N LEU A 489 13.05 24.86 10.62
CA LEU A 489 13.55 25.89 9.71
C LEU A 489 13.11 27.30 10.13
N LEU A 490 11.84 27.48 10.52
CA LEU A 490 11.32 28.77 11.02
C LEU A 490 11.90 29.16 12.38
N GLU A 491 12.34 28.20 13.19
CA GLU A 491 13.06 28.41 14.45
C GLU A 491 14.55 28.70 14.27
N ASP A 492 15.00 28.98 13.04
CA ASP A 492 16.40 29.29 12.71
C ASP A 492 17.40 28.16 13.05
N ARG A 493 16.94 26.90 13.20
CA ARG A 493 17.84 25.75 13.47
C ARG A 493 18.67 25.34 12.27
N GLY A 494 18.30 25.80 11.08
CA GLY A 494 19.07 25.57 9.88
C GLY A 494 18.38 26.05 8.61
N GLU A 495 18.95 25.62 7.49
CA GLU A 495 18.50 25.93 6.13
C GLU A 495 18.74 24.70 5.26
N ILE A 496 18.12 24.64 4.08
CA ILE A 496 18.31 23.59 3.08
C ILE A 496 18.78 24.22 1.77
N ASP A 497 19.95 23.81 1.28
CA ASP A 497 20.51 24.34 0.04
C ASP A 497 19.81 23.75 -1.20
N VAL A 498 19.51 22.45 -1.18
CA VAL A 498 18.77 21.76 -2.25
C VAL A 498 17.79 20.75 -1.65
N TYR A 499 16.51 20.94 -1.92
CA TYR A 499 15.40 20.11 -1.43
C TYR A 499 14.70 19.41 -2.57
N PHE A 500 14.73 18.09 -2.59
CA PHE A 500 14.01 17.27 -3.55
C PHE A 500 12.73 16.73 -2.95
N THR A 501 11.63 16.80 -3.70
CA THR A 501 10.38 16.13 -3.34
C THR A 501 10.04 15.09 -4.40
N ARG A 502 9.73 13.85 -3.98
CA ARG A 502 9.35 12.77 -4.90
C ARG A 502 8.23 11.92 -4.30
N VAL A 503 7.15 11.71 -5.09
CA VAL A 503 5.95 10.99 -4.63
C VAL A 503 5.41 11.61 -3.32
N TYR A 504 5.58 12.93 -3.17
CA TYR A 504 5.38 13.61 -1.90
C TYR A 504 4.87 15.03 -2.13
N ASN A 505 3.89 15.41 -1.32
CA ASN A 505 3.26 16.73 -1.30
C ASN A 505 3.22 17.19 0.16
N PRO A 506 4.30 17.79 0.68
CA PRO A 506 4.40 18.12 2.10
C PRO A 506 3.26 18.99 2.62
N MET A 507 2.72 19.90 1.81
CA MET A 507 1.60 20.78 2.19
C MET A 507 0.29 20.03 2.50
N TRP A 508 0.08 18.85 1.90
CA TRP A 508 -1.16 18.07 2.09
C TRP A 508 -0.99 16.80 2.90
N ILE A 509 0.23 16.31 2.99
CA ILE A 509 0.52 15.03 3.63
C ILE A 509 0.82 15.22 5.12
N ASN A 510 1.53 16.28 5.50
CA ASN A 510 1.89 16.52 6.89
C ASN A 510 0.78 17.25 7.66
N PRO A 511 0.77 17.14 9.00
CA PRO A 511 0.09 18.13 9.81
C PRO A 511 0.63 19.52 9.50
N ASP A 512 -0.23 20.53 9.60
CA ASP A 512 0.09 21.95 9.38
C ASP A 512 0.73 22.27 8.01
N GLY A 513 -0.05 22.09 6.95
CA GLY A 513 0.34 22.46 5.59
C GLY A 513 0.65 23.96 5.38
N PHE A 514 0.17 24.84 6.27
CA PHE A 514 0.42 26.28 6.15
C PHE A 514 1.83 26.66 6.58
N THR A 515 2.38 26.01 7.60
CA THR A 515 3.80 26.17 7.97
C THR A 515 4.70 25.68 6.84
N TRP A 516 4.33 24.58 6.17
CA TRP A 516 5.01 24.15 4.94
C TRP A 516 4.94 25.19 3.82
N LEU A 517 3.79 25.81 3.60
CA LEU A 517 3.64 26.88 2.61
C LEU A 517 4.61 28.04 2.89
N GLN A 518 4.69 28.49 4.15
CA GLN A 518 5.60 29.58 4.55
C GLN A 518 7.04 29.25 4.20
N VAL A 519 7.53 28.07 4.61
CA VAL A 519 8.90 27.63 4.35
C VAL A 519 9.19 27.41 2.87
N LEU A 520 8.23 26.89 2.10
CA LEU A 520 8.40 26.73 0.66
C LEU A 520 8.48 28.10 -0.05
N GLN A 521 7.84 29.14 0.46
CA GLN A 521 7.96 30.50 -0.07
C GLN A 521 9.27 31.19 0.32
N ASP A 522 9.88 30.79 1.43
CA ASP A 522 11.10 31.36 1.96
C ASP A 522 12.35 30.84 1.21
N GLU A 523 12.94 31.70 0.39
CA GLU A 523 14.15 31.39 -0.39
C GLU A 523 15.44 31.39 0.45
N GLU A 524 15.43 31.89 1.68
CA GLU A 524 16.56 31.81 2.61
C GLU A 524 16.59 30.46 3.32
N LYS A 525 15.43 29.99 3.80
CA LYS A 525 15.29 28.69 4.46
C LYS A 525 15.38 27.52 3.51
N MET A 526 14.73 27.65 2.35
CA MET A 526 14.66 26.63 1.33
C MET A 526 15.24 27.20 0.04
N LYS A 527 16.54 27.06 -0.21
CA LYS A 527 17.22 27.83 -1.28
C LYS A 527 16.97 27.31 -2.69
N CYS A 528 16.71 26.01 -2.83
CA CYS A 528 16.42 25.39 -4.11
C CYS A 528 15.47 24.20 -3.93
N HIS A 529 14.21 24.36 -4.32
CA HIS A 529 13.24 23.26 -4.33
C HIS A 529 13.13 22.63 -5.72
N VAL A 530 13.36 21.32 -5.79
CA VAL A 530 13.25 20.49 -6.98
C VAL A 530 12.10 19.48 -6.78
N ALA A 531 11.02 19.64 -7.53
CA ALA A 531 9.87 18.74 -7.49
C ALA A 531 9.95 17.69 -8.60
N LEU A 532 10.03 16.41 -8.23
CA LEU A 532 9.95 15.27 -9.14
C LEU A 532 8.51 14.74 -9.12
N THR A 533 7.70 15.18 -10.07
CA THR A 533 6.27 14.87 -10.09
C THR A 533 5.74 14.69 -11.52
N PRO A 534 4.82 13.73 -11.74
CA PRO A 534 4.21 13.51 -13.06
C PRO A 534 3.15 14.58 -13.41
N THR A 535 2.54 15.22 -12.42
CA THR A 535 1.48 16.24 -12.54
C THR A 535 1.70 17.36 -11.54
N TRP A 536 1.05 18.50 -11.75
CA TRP A 536 1.07 19.59 -10.77
C TRP A 536 0.51 19.15 -9.42
N ASN A 537 1.06 19.74 -8.36
CA ASN A 537 0.55 19.67 -7.01
C ASN A 537 0.94 20.96 -6.28
N GLU A 538 0.36 21.16 -5.11
CA GLU A 538 0.43 22.38 -4.32
C GLU A 538 1.85 22.71 -3.91
N SER A 539 2.64 21.72 -3.52
CA SER A 539 4.04 21.94 -3.16
C SER A 539 4.91 22.24 -4.40
N ALA A 540 4.69 21.54 -5.51
CA ALA A 540 5.43 21.75 -6.75
C ALA A 540 5.21 23.14 -7.36
N TRP A 541 4.09 23.79 -7.05
CA TRP A 541 3.80 25.16 -7.47
C TRP A 541 4.77 26.20 -6.90
N PHE A 542 5.43 25.88 -5.78
CA PHE A 542 6.45 26.70 -5.12
C PHE A 542 7.88 26.26 -5.45
N ALA A 543 8.06 25.26 -6.32
CA ALA A 543 9.39 24.77 -6.68
C ALA A 543 10.17 25.75 -7.57
N ASP A 544 11.49 25.61 -7.58
CA ASP A 544 12.37 26.28 -8.54
C ASP A 544 12.50 25.47 -9.83
N TYR A 545 12.49 24.15 -9.69
CA TYR A 545 12.54 23.20 -10.80
C TYR A 545 11.44 22.16 -10.64
N VAL A 546 10.74 21.88 -11.72
CA VAL A 546 9.75 20.80 -11.79
C VAL A 546 10.22 19.83 -12.88
N LEU A 547 10.53 18.60 -12.46
CA LEU A 547 11.12 17.57 -13.30
C LEU A 547 10.07 16.51 -13.62
N ALA A 548 9.84 16.29 -14.92
CA ALA A 548 8.88 15.34 -15.43
C ALA A 548 9.21 13.92 -14.97
N MET A 549 8.20 13.23 -14.42
CA MET A 549 8.30 11.83 -14.01
C MET A 549 7.29 10.98 -14.77
N GLY A 550 7.76 9.85 -15.32
CA GLY A 550 6.86 8.79 -15.77
C GLY A 550 5.94 8.24 -14.67
N ARG A 551 4.76 7.77 -15.06
CA ARG A 551 3.79 7.06 -14.22
C ARG A 551 4.09 5.56 -14.21
N ALA A 552 3.41 4.82 -13.34
CA ALA A 552 3.56 3.37 -13.23
C ALA A 552 3.32 2.65 -14.56
N GLY A 553 2.27 3.03 -15.30
CA GLY A 553 1.92 2.41 -16.58
C GLY A 553 2.88 2.71 -17.74
N GLU A 554 3.93 3.51 -17.51
CA GLU A 554 4.95 3.90 -18.50
C GLU A 554 6.32 3.30 -18.15
N ARG A 555 6.39 2.45 -17.11
CA ARG A 555 7.63 1.96 -16.49
C ARG A 555 7.61 0.48 -16.20
#